data_AF-A0A0J9CYH2-F1
#
_entry.id   AF-A0A0J9CYH2-F1
#
_cell.length_a   1.000
_cell.length_b   1.000
_cell.length_c   1.000
_cell.angle_alpha   90.00
_cell.angle_beta   90.00
_cell.angle_gamma   90.00
#
_symmetry.space_group_name_H-M   'P 1'
#
loop_
_entity.id
_entity.type
_entity.pdbx_description
1 polymer ?
#
loop_
_entity_poly.entity_id
_entity_poly.type
_entity_poly.pdbx_seq_one_letter_code
_entity_poly.pdbx_strand_id
1 'polypeptide(L)'
;MGDYARGRLDLDDEDRLPWLEPALDEADEERISPLRLLGLIILGLVLIGAVVAGMWWLQNRNDGGAGEGQLIAAPQGDYKIAAKEADAKKFQGEGDASFAASEGVARDGQIDPSRVPEAPITPTGAAPAGTKPAVPAKPAQSVTAKVEDETRAAPKAAAPKAAGSGVIQLGAYGSASGAKDAWGRLSKRFAYLAPLAMSVEPAEVGGSTVYRLRASAGGQAGTVCGKLKVAGESCIIVN
;
A
#
# COMPACT_ATOMS: atom_id res chain seq x y z
N MET A 1 39.69 23.21 -99.49
CA MET A 1 40.29 24.02 -98.42
C MET A 1 39.19 24.91 -97.86
N GLY A 2 38.87 24.89 -96.57
CA GLY A 2 39.44 24.02 -95.54
C GLY A 2 38.53 23.84 -94.33
N ASP A 3 38.42 22.58 -93.90
CA ASP A 3 38.58 22.15 -92.51
C ASP A 3 37.60 22.65 -91.43
N TYR A 4 36.75 21.71 -90.97
CA TYR A 4 35.83 21.88 -89.85
C TYR A 4 36.58 21.91 -88.50
N ALA A 5 37.06 23.09 -88.11
CA ALA A 5 37.53 23.36 -86.75
C ALA A 5 36.36 23.35 -85.75
N ARG A 6 35.93 22.15 -85.34
CA ARG A 6 34.95 21.96 -84.26
C ARG A 6 35.52 22.48 -82.93
N GLY A 7 34.70 23.14 -82.12
CA GLY A 7 34.94 23.20 -80.67
C GLY A 7 35.49 24.50 -80.09
N ARG A 8 35.08 25.66 -80.61
CA ARG A 8 34.74 26.79 -79.73
C ARG A 8 33.68 27.67 -80.39
N LEU A 9 32.61 27.93 -79.65
CA LEU A 9 31.82 29.14 -79.84
C LEU A 9 32.52 30.18 -78.97
N ASP A 10 33.16 31.17 -79.59
CA ASP A 10 33.49 32.40 -78.88
C ASP A 10 32.16 33.11 -78.64
N LEU A 11 31.69 33.01 -77.41
CA LEU A 11 30.63 33.85 -76.86
C LEU A 11 31.35 34.96 -76.10
N ASP A 12 31.36 36.17 -76.66
CA ASP A 12 31.86 37.34 -75.95
C ASP A 12 31.16 37.49 -74.59
N ASP A 13 31.85 38.04 -73.58
CA ASP A 13 31.36 38.15 -72.19
C ASP A 13 30.01 38.89 -72.07
N GLU A 14 29.60 39.66 -73.08
CA GLU A 14 28.32 40.39 -73.14
C GLU A 14 27.10 39.49 -73.45
N ASP A 15 27.26 38.38 -74.17
CA ASP A 15 26.20 37.38 -74.41
C ASP A 15 26.10 36.33 -73.28
N ARG A 16 26.95 36.46 -72.25
CA ARG A 16 27.07 35.53 -71.12
C ARG A 16 25.97 35.76 -70.06
N LEU A 17 24.72 35.51 -70.47
CA LEU A 17 23.49 35.70 -69.69
C LEU A 17 23.61 35.18 -68.23
N PRO A 18 23.61 36.05 -67.19
CA PRO A 18 23.87 35.66 -65.80
C PRO A 18 22.83 34.72 -65.17
N TRP A 19 21.71 34.48 -65.85
CA TRP A 19 20.65 33.53 -65.45
C TRP A 19 20.72 32.19 -66.21
N LEU A 20 21.68 32.04 -67.13
CA LEU A 20 22.06 30.78 -67.79
C LEU A 20 23.43 30.26 -67.34
N GLU A 21 24.19 31.01 -66.54
CA GLU A 21 25.21 30.36 -65.73
C GLU A 21 24.52 29.33 -64.81
N PRO A 22 25.05 28.09 -64.69
CA PRO A 22 24.71 27.28 -63.52
C PRO A 22 25.13 28.11 -62.31
N ALA A 23 24.18 28.48 -61.45
CA ALA A 23 24.45 29.35 -60.31
C ALA A 23 25.66 28.82 -59.54
N LEU A 24 26.78 29.55 -59.60
CA LEU A 24 28.07 29.08 -59.12
C LEU A 24 28.10 29.09 -57.59
N ASP A 25 27.55 28.01 -57.06
CA ASP A 25 27.78 27.50 -55.73
C ASP A 25 27.49 28.52 -54.60
N GLU A 26 26.19 28.73 -54.35
CA GLU A 26 25.67 28.75 -52.97
C GLU A 26 25.83 27.36 -52.27
N ALA A 27 26.69 26.50 -52.80
CA ALA A 27 26.99 25.18 -52.29
C ALA A 27 27.80 25.22 -50.99
N ASP A 28 28.17 26.40 -50.46
CA ASP A 28 28.56 26.61 -49.07
C ASP A 28 27.44 27.30 -48.25
N GLU A 29 26.21 26.79 -48.36
CA GLU A 29 25.35 26.63 -47.16
C GLU A 29 26.23 26.22 -45.98
N GLU A 30 26.14 26.91 -44.83
CA GLU A 30 27.09 26.78 -43.73
C GLU A 30 26.94 25.43 -42.97
N ARG A 31 27.34 24.35 -43.63
CA ARG A 31 27.23 22.97 -43.17
C ARG A 31 28.06 22.80 -41.91
N ILE A 32 27.38 22.70 -40.77
CA ILE A 32 27.95 22.39 -39.45
C ILE A 32 28.93 21.21 -39.63
N SER A 33 30.21 21.47 -39.45
CA SER A 33 31.23 20.48 -39.77
C SER A 33 30.98 19.19 -38.97
N PRO A 34 31.12 18.00 -39.58
CA PRO A 34 30.71 16.74 -38.94
C PRO A 34 31.46 16.48 -37.62
N LEU A 35 32.66 17.05 -37.47
CA LEU A 35 33.43 17.02 -36.24
C LEU A 35 32.80 17.87 -35.11
N ARG A 36 32.22 19.05 -35.43
CA ARG A 36 31.46 19.87 -34.46
C ARG A 36 30.15 19.18 -34.07
N LEU A 37 29.42 18.61 -35.04
CA LEU A 37 28.19 17.87 -34.78
C LEU A 37 28.45 16.65 -33.87
N LEU A 38 29.48 15.85 -34.18
CA LEU A 38 29.89 14.70 -33.36
C LEU A 38 30.36 15.13 -31.96
N GLY A 39 31.06 16.27 -31.83
CA GLY A 39 31.41 16.86 -30.53
C GLY A 39 30.19 17.23 -29.69
N LEU A 40 29.15 17.83 -30.28
CA LEU A 40 27.90 18.16 -29.61
C LEU A 40 27.11 16.91 -29.19
N ILE A 41 27.10 15.86 -30.02
CA ILE A 41 26.47 14.57 -29.69
C ILE A 41 27.17 13.91 -28.49
N ILE A 42 28.51 13.87 -28.48
CA ILE A 42 29.29 13.33 -27.35
C ILE A 42 29.05 14.16 -26.08
N LEU A 43 29.04 15.50 -26.17
CA LEU A 43 28.72 16.38 -25.04
C LEU A 43 27.33 16.07 -24.45
N GLY A 44 26.31 15.91 -25.31
CA GLY A 44 24.96 15.53 -24.89
C GLY A 44 24.91 14.18 -24.18
N LEU A 45 25.58 13.16 -24.74
CA LEU A 45 25.67 11.83 -24.12
C LEU A 45 26.39 11.84 -22.76
N VAL A 46 27.46 12.63 -22.62
CA VAL A 46 28.17 12.82 -21.34
C VAL A 46 27.28 13.51 -20.30
N LEU A 47 26.51 14.53 -20.69
CA LEU A 47 25.57 15.20 -19.78
C LEU A 47 24.44 14.26 -19.33
N ILE A 48 23.86 13.47 -20.24
CA ILE A 48 22.85 12.46 -19.91
C ILE A 48 23.44 11.40 -18.97
N GLY A 49 24.63 10.90 -19.27
CA GLY A 49 25.35 9.93 -18.43
C GLY A 49 25.62 10.47 -17.02
N ALA A 50 26.02 11.73 -16.89
CA ALA A 50 26.24 12.38 -15.60
C ALA A 50 24.95 12.51 -14.78
N VAL A 51 23.82 12.84 -15.41
CA VAL A 51 22.50 12.90 -14.74
C VAL A 51 22.06 11.51 -14.27
N VAL A 52 22.17 10.49 -15.12
CA VAL A 52 21.81 9.10 -14.76
C VAL A 52 22.69 8.57 -13.64
N ALA A 53 24.02 8.75 -13.72
CA ALA A 53 24.95 8.35 -12.67
C ALA A 53 24.71 9.10 -11.35
N GLY A 54 24.41 10.40 -11.41
CA GLY A 54 24.06 11.21 -10.24
C GLY A 54 22.76 10.75 -9.56
N MET A 55 21.72 10.46 -10.34
CA MET A 55 20.46 9.91 -9.81
C MET A 55 20.65 8.52 -9.21
N TRP A 56 21.39 7.64 -9.88
CA TRP A 56 21.70 6.29 -9.37
C TRP A 56 22.50 6.34 -8.07
N TRP A 57 23.51 7.20 -7.98
CA TRP A 57 24.32 7.39 -6.77
C TRP A 57 23.53 8.00 -5.60
N LEU A 58 22.56 8.88 -5.88
CA LEU A 58 21.62 9.39 -4.88
C LEU A 58 20.66 8.29 -4.40
N GLN A 59 20.15 7.43 -5.30
CA GLN A 59 19.30 6.30 -4.95
C GLN A 59 20.06 5.26 -4.09
N ASN A 60 21.25 4.84 -4.54
CA ASN A 60 22.13 3.92 -3.81
C ASN A 60 22.60 4.49 -2.44
N ARG A 61 22.50 5.80 -2.21
CA ARG A 61 22.68 6.42 -0.88
C ARG A 61 21.40 6.37 -0.04
N ASN A 62 20.24 6.56 -0.66
CA ASN A 62 18.94 6.44 -0.01
C ASN A 62 18.56 5.01 0.37
N ASP A 63 19.16 3.98 -0.24
CA ASP A 63 19.05 2.58 0.19
C ASP A 63 19.63 2.33 1.60
N GLY A 64 20.40 3.27 2.15
CA GLY A 64 20.73 3.34 3.59
C GLY A 64 19.51 3.56 4.50
N GLY A 65 18.34 3.87 3.93
CA GLY A 65 17.03 3.89 4.59
C GLY A 65 16.41 2.50 4.80
N ALA A 66 17.19 1.42 4.64
CA ALA A 66 16.79 0.07 5.02
C ALA A 66 16.57 -0.03 6.55
N GLY A 67 15.34 0.27 6.98
CA GLY A 67 14.91 0.13 8.37
C GLY A 67 15.24 -1.26 8.91
N GLU A 68 15.69 -1.33 10.17
CA GLU A 68 16.62 -2.33 10.72
C GLU A 68 16.16 -3.80 10.61
N GLY A 69 16.24 -4.35 9.40
CA GLY A 69 16.16 -5.77 9.08
C GLY A 69 17.42 -6.50 9.53
N GLN A 70 17.80 -6.33 10.80
CA GLN A 70 18.90 -7.06 11.41
C GLN A 70 18.64 -8.55 11.23
N LEU A 71 19.54 -9.21 10.50
CA LEU A 71 19.39 -10.62 10.17
C LEU A 71 19.40 -11.43 11.47
N ILE A 72 18.22 -11.86 11.91
CA ILE A 72 18.08 -12.79 13.04
C ILE A 72 18.67 -14.12 12.57
N ALA A 73 19.97 -14.29 12.83
CA ALA A 73 20.67 -15.51 12.51
C ALA A 73 19.97 -16.67 13.23
N ALA A 74 19.51 -17.66 12.45
CA ALA A 74 18.94 -18.87 13.01
C ALA A 74 19.96 -19.51 13.96
N PRO A 75 19.55 -19.97 15.16
CA PRO A 75 20.44 -20.67 16.07
C PRO A 75 21.16 -21.82 15.35
N GLN A 76 22.48 -21.89 15.49
CA GLN A 76 23.32 -22.93 14.88
C GLN A 76 22.96 -24.30 15.46
N GLY A 77 22.15 -25.07 14.75
CA GLY A 77 21.70 -26.41 15.15
C GLY A 77 20.58 -26.94 14.25
N ASP A 78 20.30 -28.24 14.36
CA ASP A 78 19.27 -28.90 13.56
C ASP A 78 17.87 -28.40 13.92
N TYR A 79 17.19 -27.72 12.99
CA TYR A 79 15.81 -27.26 13.15
C TYR A 79 14.80 -28.40 13.40
N LYS A 80 15.18 -29.65 13.09
CA LYS A 80 14.35 -30.84 13.28
C LYS A 80 15.08 -31.91 14.11
N ILE A 81 15.25 -31.62 15.40
CA ILE A 81 15.70 -32.61 16.39
C ILE A 81 14.69 -33.76 16.44
N ALA A 82 15.15 -35.00 16.30
CA ALA A 82 14.31 -36.18 16.51
C ALA A 82 13.89 -36.27 17.99
N ALA A 83 12.60 -36.52 18.25
CA ALA A 83 12.10 -36.67 19.61
C ALA A 83 12.83 -37.81 20.32
N LYS A 84 13.37 -37.54 21.51
CA LYS A 84 13.93 -38.59 22.37
C LYS A 84 12.78 -39.47 22.86
N GLU A 85 13.05 -40.75 23.10
CA GLU A 85 12.02 -41.78 23.30
C GLU A 85 11.03 -41.50 24.45
N ALA A 86 11.41 -40.67 25.43
CA ALA A 86 10.53 -40.24 26.53
C ALA A 86 9.44 -39.23 26.13
N ASP A 87 9.67 -38.42 25.08
CA ASP A 87 8.70 -37.46 24.53
C ASP A 87 7.85 -38.07 23.41
N ALA A 88 8.28 -39.22 22.86
CA ALA A 88 7.55 -40.02 21.87
C ALA A 88 6.37 -40.81 22.49
N LYS A 89 5.50 -40.11 23.23
CA LYS A 89 4.26 -40.66 23.80
C LYS A 89 3.29 -41.01 22.68
N LYS A 90 3.24 -42.28 22.31
CA LYS A 90 2.14 -42.82 21.48
C LYS A 90 0.82 -42.62 22.21
N PHE A 91 -0.09 -41.84 21.62
CA PHE A 91 -1.42 -41.67 22.18
C PHE A 91 -2.33 -42.85 21.80
N GLN A 92 -3.19 -43.28 22.72
CA GLN A 92 -4.24 -44.25 22.40
C GLN A 92 -5.21 -43.61 21.39
N GLY A 93 -5.42 -44.24 20.22
CA GLY A 93 -6.16 -43.66 19.10
C GLY A 93 -5.29 -43.02 18.00
N GLU A 94 -3.97 -42.97 18.15
CA GLU A 94 -3.06 -42.28 17.22
C GLU A 94 -2.86 -43.05 15.91
N GLY A 95 -3.72 -42.72 14.93
CA GLY A 95 -3.73 -43.31 13.59
C GLY A 95 -5.00 -44.11 13.28
N ASP A 96 -5.77 -44.53 14.28
CA ASP A 96 -6.99 -45.35 14.09
C ASP A 96 -8.04 -44.64 13.21
N ALA A 97 -8.17 -43.32 13.35
CA ALA A 97 -9.01 -42.50 12.48
C ALA A 97 -8.57 -42.51 11.01
N SER A 98 -7.25 -42.59 10.75
CA SER A 98 -6.67 -42.64 9.40
C SER A 98 -6.83 -44.01 8.75
N PHE A 99 -6.73 -45.09 9.54
CA PHE A 99 -7.03 -46.45 9.06
C PHE A 99 -8.52 -46.58 8.72
N ALA A 100 -9.42 -46.22 9.63
CA ALA A 100 -10.86 -46.29 9.38
C ALA A 100 -11.28 -45.44 8.16
N ALA A 101 -10.75 -44.23 8.01
CA ALA A 101 -11.00 -43.40 6.83
C ALA A 101 -10.49 -44.04 5.51
N SER A 102 -9.38 -44.78 5.55
CA SER A 102 -8.80 -45.45 4.38
C SER A 102 -9.57 -46.73 4.01
N GLU A 103 -10.17 -47.42 4.98
CA GLU A 103 -11.06 -48.56 4.77
C GLU A 103 -12.47 -48.16 4.29
N GLY A 104 -12.71 -46.86 4.04
CA GLY A 104 -14.02 -46.31 3.67
C GLY A 104 -15.04 -46.32 4.81
N VAL A 105 -14.59 -46.54 6.05
CA VAL A 105 -15.44 -46.68 7.22
C VAL A 105 -15.87 -45.29 7.72
N ALA A 106 -17.04 -44.84 7.26
CA ALA A 106 -17.67 -43.63 7.77
C ALA A 106 -17.82 -43.69 9.30
N ARG A 107 -17.30 -42.67 9.98
CA ARG A 107 -17.45 -42.40 11.41
C ARG A 107 -18.14 -41.05 11.56
N ASP A 108 -19.47 -41.05 11.52
CA ASP A 108 -20.24 -39.82 11.72
C ASP A 108 -19.97 -39.25 13.11
N GLY A 109 -19.45 -38.03 13.16
CA GLY A 109 -19.15 -37.32 14.40
C GLY A 109 -20.44 -36.96 15.13
N GLN A 110 -20.88 -37.83 16.04
CA GLN A 110 -21.98 -37.58 16.97
C GLN A 110 -21.59 -36.49 17.97
N ILE A 111 -21.71 -35.22 17.53
CA ILE A 111 -21.63 -34.05 18.41
C ILE A 111 -22.94 -34.00 19.19
N ASP A 112 -22.89 -34.39 20.47
CA ASP A 112 -23.99 -34.17 21.41
C ASP A 112 -24.10 -32.67 21.74
N PRO A 113 -25.15 -31.96 21.28
CA PRO A 113 -25.32 -30.53 21.56
C PRO A 113 -25.71 -30.26 23.02
N SER A 114 -26.01 -31.31 23.80
CA SER A 114 -26.32 -31.23 25.24
C SER A 114 -25.07 -31.08 26.09
N ARG A 115 -23.89 -31.45 25.57
CA ARG A 115 -22.60 -31.16 26.20
C ARG A 115 -22.24 -29.69 26.01
N VAL A 116 -22.60 -28.89 27.01
CA VAL A 116 -22.08 -27.52 27.18
C VAL A 116 -20.53 -27.57 27.14
N PRO A 117 -19.85 -26.66 26.41
CA PRO A 117 -18.39 -26.61 26.40
C PRO A 117 -17.82 -26.53 27.81
N GLU A 118 -16.78 -27.31 28.11
CA GLU A 118 -16.12 -27.28 29.41
C GLU A 118 -15.59 -25.87 29.70
N ALA A 119 -15.78 -25.41 30.94
CA ALA A 119 -15.31 -24.10 31.36
C ALA A 119 -13.78 -24.01 31.22
N PRO A 120 -13.22 -22.87 30.74
CA PRO A 120 -11.79 -22.74 30.55
C PRO A 120 -11.01 -23.07 31.83
N ILE A 121 -10.06 -23.99 31.72
CA ILE A 121 -9.24 -24.44 32.85
C ILE A 121 -8.42 -23.28 33.42
N THR A 122 -8.87 -22.71 34.53
CA THR A 122 -8.05 -21.79 35.32
C THR A 122 -6.85 -22.56 35.87
N PRO A 123 -5.60 -22.11 35.64
CA PRO A 123 -4.43 -22.86 36.06
C PRO A 123 -4.35 -22.95 37.58
N THR A 124 -4.44 -24.18 38.11
CA THR A 124 -4.19 -24.50 39.53
C THR A 124 -2.69 -24.34 39.83
N GLY A 125 -2.26 -23.10 40.02
CA GLY A 125 -0.98 -22.76 40.63
C GLY A 125 -1.15 -22.67 42.15
N ALA A 126 -0.60 -23.63 42.89
CA ALA A 126 -0.66 -23.62 44.34
C ALA A 126 0.40 -22.68 44.94
N ALA A 127 -0.05 -21.72 45.76
CA ALA A 127 0.79 -20.91 46.65
C ALA A 127 0.10 -20.81 48.03
N PRO A 128 0.84 -20.77 49.15
CA PRO A 128 0.31 -21.12 50.47
C PRO A 128 -0.50 -20.00 51.18
N ALA A 129 -1.26 -20.42 52.20
CA ALA A 129 -2.26 -19.60 52.89
C ALA A 129 -1.71 -18.68 54.01
N GLY A 130 -2.46 -17.59 54.28
CA GLY A 130 -2.17 -16.60 55.33
C GLY A 130 -3.39 -16.17 56.17
N THR A 131 -3.92 -17.09 56.98
CA THR A 131 -4.53 -16.88 58.31
C THR A 131 -5.49 -15.67 58.60
N LYS A 132 -6.82 -15.93 58.52
CA LYS A 132 -7.94 -15.48 59.43
C LYS A 132 -8.23 -13.96 59.72
N PRO A 133 -9.43 -13.58 60.25
CA PRO A 133 -10.81 -14.03 59.97
C PRO A 133 -11.86 -12.86 59.83
N ALA A 134 -13.16 -13.19 59.70
CA ALA A 134 -14.33 -12.27 59.51
C ALA A 134 -14.76 -11.47 60.78
N VAL A 135 -15.80 -10.59 60.86
CA VAL A 135 -17.15 -10.40 60.23
C VAL A 135 -17.63 -8.92 60.51
N PRO A 136 -18.89 -8.42 60.29
CA PRO A 136 -19.92 -8.57 59.23
C PRO A 136 -20.57 -7.21 58.74
N ALA A 137 -21.66 -7.31 57.94
CA ALA A 137 -22.85 -6.39 57.87
C ALA A 137 -22.96 -5.23 56.81
N LYS A 138 -24.22 -4.77 56.65
CA LYS A 138 -24.89 -3.87 55.65
C LYS A 138 -25.52 -2.68 56.44
N PRO A 139 -26.17 -1.60 55.89
CA PRO A 139 -26.36 -1.09 54.51
C PRO A 139 -25.93 0.43 54.42
N ALA A 140 -26.51 1.43 53.71
CA ALA A 140 -27.57 1.61 52.69
C ALA A 140 -27.39 2.97 51.93
N GLN A 141 -27.72 3.01 50.63
CA GLN A 141 -28.29 4.15 49.86
C GLN A 141 -28.47 3.70 48.38
N SER A 142 -29.63 3.60 47.71
CA SER A 142 -30.88 4.38 47.64
C SER A 142 -30.88 5.50 46.57
N VAL A 143 -31.14 5.12 45.31
CA VAL A 143 -31.75 6.00 44.30
C VAL A 143 -32.93 5.23 43.68
N THR A 144 -34.06 5.91 43.49
CA THR A 144 -35.35 5.31 43.14
C THR A 144 -35.50 5.04 41.65
N ALA A 145 -35.91 3.82 41.29
CA ALA A 145 -36.60 3.59 40.03
C ALA A 145 -38.10 3.94 40.20
N LYS A 146 -38.71 4.51 39.16
CA LYS A 146 -40.15 4.42 38.94
C LYS A 146 -40.38 3.89 37.52
N VAL A 147 -41.24 2.89 37.41
CA VAL A 147 -41.66 2.24 36.17
C VAL A 147 -43.19 2.30 36.17
N GLU A 148 -43.77 2.85 35.12
CA GLU A 148 -45.14 2.51 34.71
C GLU A 148 -45.02 1.50 33.57
N ASP A 149 -45.92 0.54 33.55
CA ASP A 149 -46.05 -0.50 32.52
C ASP A 149 -47.23 -0.15 31.62
N GLU A 150 -47.13 -0.38 30.32
CA GLU A 150 -48.08 -1.23 29.57
C GLU A 150 -47.73 -1.33 28.07
N THR A 151 -47.48 -2.57 27.65
CA THR A 151 -48.02 -3.18 26.42
C THR A 151 -47.99 -2.36 25.10
N ARG A 152 -46.84 -2.33 24.42
CA ARG A 152 -46.82 -2.60 22.96
C ARG A 152 -45.49 -3.21 22.49
N ALA A 153 -45.55 -4.39 21.86
CA ALA A 153 -44.38 -5.05 21.30
C ALA A 153 -43.93 -4.43 19.97
N ALA A 154 -42.64 -4.11 19.89
CA ALA A 154 -41.89 -3.82 18.67
C ALA A 154 -40.44 -4.31 18.86
N PRO A 155 -39.71 -4.74 17.80
CA PRO A 155 -38.40 -5.35 17.96
C PRO A 155 -37.40 -4.37 18.57
N LYS A 156 -36.73 -4.80 19.64
CA LYS A 156 -35.76 -4.01 20.40
C LYS A 156 -34.53 -3.72 19.53
N ALA A 157 -34.50 -2.53 18.92
CA ALA A 157 -33.31 -2.03 18.24
C ALA A 157 -32.12 -2.12 19.18
N ALA A 158 -30.99 -2.64 18.69
CA ALA A 158 -29.76 -2.68 19.49
C ALA A 158 -29.40 -1.24 19.88
N ALA A 159 -29.09 -1.02 21.17
CA ALA A 159 -28.56 0.26 21.61
C ALA A 159 -27.34 0.59 20.75
N PRO A 160 -27.21 1.81 20.21
CA PRO A 160 -26.07 2.16 19.38
C PRO A 160 -24.81 1.99 20.23
N LYS A 161 -23.97 1.01 19.85
CA LYS A 161 -22.58 0.96 20.31
C LYS A 161 -22.02 2.36 20.10
N ALA A 162 -21.44 2.95 21.14
CA ALA A 162 -20.95 4.33 21.12
C ALA A 162 -20.20 4.57 19.80
N ALA A 163 -20.74 5.46 18.96
CA ALA A 163 -20.26 5.61 17.60
C ALA A 163 -18.87 6.23 17.67
N GLY A 164 -17.85 5.37 17.64
CA GLY A 164 -16.45 5.78 17.56
C GLY A 164 -16.31 6.81 16.45
N SER A 165 -15.47 7.82 16.70
CA SER A 165 -15.26 8.97 15.83
C SER A 165 -14.61 8.52 14.52
N GLY A 166 -15.40 7.90 13.66
CA GLY A 166 -14.95 7.14 12.51
C GLY A 166 -14.33 8.04 11.47
N VAL A 167 -13.01 8.15 11.51
CA VAL A 167 -12.23 8.82 10.49
C VAL A 167 -11.86 7.77 9.44
N ILE A 168 -12.05 8.07 8.17
CA ILE A 168 -11.57 7.21 7.08
C ILE A 168 -10.30 7.83 6.48
N GLN A 169 -9.20 7.09 6.48
CA GLN A 169 -8.00 7.44 5.74
C GLN A 169 -8.14 6.93 4.30
N LEU A 170 -8.09 7.86 3.36
CA LEU A 170 -8.38 7.66 1.93
C LEU A 170 -7.09 7.48 1.12
N GLY A 171 -5.97 7.99 1.65
CA GLY A 171 -4.65 7.81 1.04
C GLY A 171 -3.54 8.41 1.88
N ALA A 172 -2.31 8.22 1.42
CA ALA A 172 -1.13 8.94 1.87
C ALA A 172 -0.39 9.46 0.64
N TYR A 173 0.06 10.71 0.68
CA TYR A 173 0.61 11.43 -0.47
C TYR A 173 1.95 12.07 -0.11
N GLY A 174 2.86 12.18 -1.08
CA GLY A 174 4.16 12.85 -0.89
C GLY A 174 4.07 14.38 -0.73
N SER A 175 2.88 14.99 -0.87
CA SER A 175 2.69 16.43 -0.70
C SER A 175 1.30 16.80 -0.20
N ALA A 176 1.21 17.90 0.56
CA ALA A 176 -0.05 18.45 1.04
C ALA A 176 -0.96 19.02 -0.08
N SER A 177 -0.38 19.41 -1.21
CA SER A 177 -1.14 19.78 -2.42
C SER A 177 -1.77 18.55 -3.07
N GLY A 178 -0.97 17.50 -3.33
CA GLY A 178 -1.45 16.26 -3.94
C GLY A 178 -2.59 15.60 -3.15
N ALA A 179 -2.57 15.68 -1.82
CA ALA A 179 -3.68 15.23 -0.96
C ALA A 179 -4.98 16.04 -1.19
N LYS A 180 -4.88 17.37 -1.36
CA LYS A 180 -6.03 18.25 -1.64
C LYS A 180 -6.55 18.06 -3.07
N ASP A 181 -5.68 17.89 -4.05
CA ASP A 181 -6.05 17.60 -5.43
C ASP A 181 -6.73 16.23 -5.54
N ALA A 182 -6.24 15.23 -4.82
CA ALA A 182 -6.87 13.92 -4.72
C ALA A 182 -8.26 14.01 -4.09
N TRP A 183 -8.43 14.74 -2.98
CA TRP A 183 -9.74 15.03 -2.40
C TRP A 183 -10.68 15.70 -3.40
N GLY A 184 -10.22 16.75 -4.09
CA GLY A 184 -11.01 17.46 -5.11
C GLY A 184 -11.46 16.59 -6.30
N ARG A 185 -10.70 15.54 -6.64
CA ARG A 185 -11.10 14.52 -7.62
C ARG A 185 -12.08 13.52 -7.01
N LEU A 186 -11.83 13.08 -5.79
CA LEU A 186 -12.60 12.07 -5.08
C LEU A 186 -14.01 12.57 -4.74
N SER A 187 -14.16 13.78 -4.20
CA SER A 187 -15.48 14.39 -3.90
C SER A 187 -16.32 14.66 -5.15
N LYS A 188 -15.69 14.85 -6.33
CA LYS A 188 -16.40 14.95 -7.63
C LYS A 188 -16.91 13.59 -8.12
N ARG A 189 -16.12 12.52 -7.94
CA ARG A 189 -16.53 11.15 -8.30
C ARG A 189 -17.55 10.57 -7.32
N PHE A 190 -17.47 10.96 -6.05
CA PHE A 190 -18.26 10.44 -4.95
C PHE A 190 -18.93 11.58 -4.19
N ALA A 191 -20.11 12.00 -4.67
CA ALA A 191 -20.88 13.10 -4.09
C ALA A 191 -21.18 12.92 -2.59
N TYR A 192 -21.24 11.67 -2.11
CA TYR A 192 -21.40 11.33 -0.68
C TYR A 192 -20.17 11.65 0.19
N LEU A 193 -19.02 12.04 -0.40
CA LEU A 193 -17.84 12.53 0.34
C LEU A 193 -17.76 14.06 0.38
N ALA A 194 -18.40 14.79 -0.54
CA ALA A 194 -18.40 16.24 -0.56
C ALA A 194 -18.87 16.92 0.75
N PRO A 195 -19.84 16.39 1.54
CA PRO A 195 -20.23 16.99 2.81
C PRO A 195 -19.41 16.52 4.03
N LEU A 196 -18.39 15.67 3.86
CA LEU A 196 -17.54 15.22 4.97
C LEU A 196 -16.36 16.18 5.16
N ALA A 197 -15.98 16.45 6.42
CA ALA A 197 -14.82 17.29 6.69
C ALA A 197 -13.52 16.54 6.36
N MET A 198 -12.78 17.07 5.39
CA MET A 198 -11.43 16.62 5.03
C MET A 198 -10.41 17.12 6.05
N SER A 199 -9.48 16.25 6.47
CA SER A 199 -8.23 16.65 7.10
C SER A 199 -7.04 16.06 6.37
N VAL A 200 -5.92 16.80 6.35
CA VAL A 200 -4.64 16.33 5.81
C VAL A 200 -3.61 16.47 6.91
N GLU A 201 -3.18 15.35 7.46
CA GLU A 201 -2.27 15.30 8.61
C GLU A 201 -0.88 14.85 8.15
N PRO A 202 0.20 15.60 8.45
CA PRO A 202 1.55 15.13 8.23
C PRO A 202 1.87 14.01 9.22
N ALA A 203 2.44 12.91 8.73
CA ALA A 203 2.91 11.81 9.54
C ALA A 203 4.26 11.34 9.00
N GLU A 204 5.23 11.16 9.87
CA GLU A 204 6.54 10.61 9.50
C GLU A 204 6.46 9.07 9.52
N VAL A 205 6.92 8.42 8.46
CA VAL A 205 6.94 6.95 8.33
C VAL A 205 8.27 6.56 7.69
N GLY A 206 9.10 5.83 8.43
CA GLY A 206 10.43 5.40 7.95
C GLY A 206 11.36 6.56 7.57
N GLY A 207 11.36 7.65 8.35
CA GLY A 207 12.17 8.85 8.07
C GLY A 207 11.69 9.68 6.87
N SER A 208 10.52 9.39 6.31
CA SER A 208 9.91 10.17 5.22
C SER A 208 8.57 10.78 5.65
N THR A 209 8.39 12.07 5.40
CA THR A 209 7.14 12.80 5.68
C THR A 209 6.07 12.47 4.65
N VAL A 210 4.96 11.86 5.08
CA VAL A 210 3.79 11.58 4.23
C VAL A 210 2.55 12.32 4.73
N TYR A 211 1.76 12.85 3.80
CA TYR A 211 0.53 13.58 4.09
C TYR A 211 -0.66 12.63 3.99
N ARG A 212 -1.23 12.25 5.14
CA ARG A 212 -2.36 11.34 5.23
C ARG A 212 -3.66 12.09 4.96
N LEU A 213 -4.36 11.74 3.89
CA LEU A 213 -5.68 12.27 3.58
C LEU A 213 -6.72 11.49 4.39
N ARG A 214 -7.48 12.21 5.21
CA ARG A 214 -8.55 11.67 6.06
C ARG A 214 -9.87 12.44 5.85
N ALA A 215 -10.98 11.78 6.15
CA ALA A 215 -12.30 12.42 6.19
C ALA A 215 -13.11 11.92 7.40
N SER A 216 -13.88 12.79 8.05
CA SER A 216 -14.76 12.40 9.17
C SER A 216 -16.08 11.81 8.65
N ALA A 217 -16.24 10.49 8.75
CA ALA A 217 -17.46 9.77 8.37
C ALA A 217 -18.33 9.34 9.57
N GLY A 218 -17.81 9.47 10.80
CA GLY A 218 -18.51 9.14 12.04
C GLY A 218 -19.00 7.69 12.07
N GLY A 219 -20.20 7.47 12.59
CA GLY A 219 -20.83 6.14 12.63
C GLY A 219 -21.08 5.51 11.25
N GLN A 220 -20.92 6.23 10.14
CA GLN A 220 -21.03 5.70 8.77
C GLN A 220 -19.68 5.33 8.14
N ALA A 221 -18.56 5.44 8.86
CA ALA A 221 -17.23 5.11 8.35
C ALA A 221 -17.14 3.74 7.67
N GLY A 222 -17.72 2.68 8.27
CA GLY A 222 -17.79 1.36 7.66
C GLY A 222 -18.53 1.34 6.32
N THR A 223 -19.72 1.92 6.27
CA THR A 223 -20.58 2.02 5.07
C THR A 223 -19.92 2.79 3.94
N VAL A 224 -19.29 3.93 4.26
CA VAL A 224 -18.60 4.79 3.29
C VAL A 224 -17.33 4.10 2.77
N CYS A 225 -16.54 3.51 3.66
CA CYS A 225 -15.29 2.83 3.31
C CYS A 225 -15.52 1.56 2.47
N GLY A 226 -16.60 0.81 2.73
CA GLY A 226 -17.00 -0.32 1.90
C GLY A 226 -17.40 0.11 0.48
N LYS A 227 -18.20 1.18 0.34
CA LYS A 227 -18.59 1.73 -0.97
C LYS A 227 -17.40 2.22 -1.79
N LEU A 228 -16.42 2.85 -1.13
CA LEU A 228 -15.16 3.27 -1.77
C LEU A 228 -14.36 2.08 -2.32
N LYS A 229 -14.16 1.03 -1.51
CA LYS A 229 -13.43 -0.18 -1.95
C LYS A 229 -14.10 -0.88 -3.13
N VAL A 230 -15.43 -0.99 -3.11
CA VAL A 230 -16.21 -1.57 -4.23
C VAL A 230 -16.10 -0.71 -5.50
N ALA A 231 -15.91 0.60 -5.37
CA ALA A 231 -15.66 1.53 -6.48
C ALA A 231 -14.17 1.63 -6.89
N GLY A 232 -13.30 0.76 -6.37
CA GLY A 232 -11.87 0.71 -6.69
C GLY A 232 -10.98 1.73 -5.96
N GLU A 233 -11.50 2.42 -4.93
CA GLU A 233 -10.74 3.40 -4.14
C GLU A 233 -10.16 2.81 -2.86
N SER A 234 -8.96 3.27 -2.51
CA SER A 234 -8.32 2.95 -1.23
C SER A 234 -9.08 3.58 -0.05
N CYS A 235 -9.37 2.79 0.97
CA CYS A 235 -9.90 3.30 2.23
C CYS A 235 -9.54 2.41 3.42
N ILE A 236 -9.19 3.02 4.55
CA ILE A 236 -8.92 2.38 5.84
C ILE A 236 -9.68 3.15 6.93
N ILE A 237 -10.32 2.45 7.86
CA ILE A 237 -10.97 3.07 9.02
C ILE A 237 -9.89 3.30 10.09
N VAL A 238 -9.86 4.51 10.64
CA VAL A 238 -8.95 4.95 11.71
C VAL A 238 -9.80 5.51 12.85
N ASN A 239 -9.43 5.15 14.09
CA ASN A 239 -10.08 5.55 15.34
C ASN A 239 -8.99 5.91 16.35
#